data_AF-A0A6I1HZ33-F1
#
_entry.id   AF-A0A6I1HZ33-F1
#
_cell.length_a   1.000
_cell.length_b   1.000
_cell.length_c   1.000
_cell.angle_alpha   90.00
_cell.angle_beta   90.00
_cell.angle_gamma   90.00
#
_symmetry.space_group_name_H-M   'P 1'
#
loop_
_entity.id
_entity.type
_entity.pdbx_description
1 polymer ?
#
loop_
_entity_poly.entity_id
_entity_poly.type
_entity_poly.pdbx_seq_one_letter_code
_entity_poly.pdbx_strand_id
1 'polypeptide(L)'
;MDKQLIDQIIAAANSDARLHAAQLRTAVALGLENAQPPLHNGCAATLSALLISAGVEIPFTLGAGHLAQRLGGSGSLSRRWQRIDVGEQQAGDVGVTYDLKSPPGADHIYLVAERLDADAMRIADNQQAQTHTRYASGKDKTPTAYFLRPSGLAIDAAAPAISAVPLPAHLPAQLSAKLQATILEIAAHSEVARYDWPKRGVAPAGYIKGMALAFAKAYHNLSIGDATAVAMAAAAQEHNTSTDALAWYHEQFAALGMQNDKDGADTLRHLYVLLTGLGMRESSGRYCEGRDKGASNTAADTAEAGLFQSSYNLIGHSAMMSKLFASYAGSTELLSVFQEGVHCKPGDLENHGSEKNGLAFQQLSKSCPAFAVELAALGLRLRRQLWGPINGKSAELRFECDWMLQQVQHAVKQAMQ
;
A
#
# COMPACT_ATOMS: atom_id res chain seq x y z
N MET A 1 22.17 2.24 -3.79
CA MET A 1 21.68 3.06 -2.65
C MET A 1 21.84 2.33 -1.32
N ASP A 2 21.55 1.03 -1.24
CA ASP A 2 21.54 0.29 0.05
C ASP A 2 22.86 0.21 0.80
N LYS A 3 24.01 0.43 0.14
CA LYS A 3 25.29 0.54 0.84
C LYS A 3 25.24 1.61 1.95
N GLN A 4 24.47 2.68 1.77
CA GLN A 4 24.28 3.72 2.76
C GLN A 4 23.38 3.28 3.93
N LEU A 5 22.63 2.18 3.77
CA LEU A 5 21.72 1.62 4.77
C LEU A 5 22.39 0.54 5.64
N ILE A 6 23.67 0.24 5.43
CA ILE A 6 24.35 -0.90 6.09
C ILE A 6 24.29 -0.80 7.61
N ASP A 7 24.46 0.40 8.17
CA ASP A 7 24.41 0.61 9.62
C ASP A 7 22.99 0.38 10.16
N GLN A 8 21.95 0.79 9.43
CA GLN A 8 20.56 0.53 9.80
C GLN A 8 20.21 -0.95 9.69
N ILE A 9 20.76 -1.65 8.70
CA ILE A 9 20.58 -3.10 8.53
C ILE A 9 21.23 -3.85 9.71
N ILE A 10 22.46 -3.50 10.09
CA ILE A 10 23.15 -4.09 11.25
C ILE A 10 22.38 -3.78 12.55
N ALA A 11 21.91 -2.55 12.72
CA ALA A 11 21.09 -2.16 13.87
C ALA A 11 19.77 -2.93 13.94
N ALA A 12 19.13 -3.20 12.79
CA ALA A 12 17.93 -4.03 12.74
C ALA A 12 18.22 -5.48 13.14
N ALA A 13 19.33 -6.05 12.68
CA ALA A 13 19.75 -7.42 13.01
C ALA A 13 20.03 -7.60 14.52
N ASN A 14 20.57 -6.57 15.19
CA ASN A 14 20.94 -6.62 16.60
C ASN A 14 19.84 -6.10 17.55
N SER A 15 18.62 -5.85 17.04
CA SER A 15 17.50 -5.36 17.86
C SER A 15 16.47 -6.46 18.07
N ASP A 16 16.42 -7.02 19.29
CA ASP A 16 15.42 -8.02 19.69
C ASP A 16 13.99 -7.53 19.43
N ALA A 17 13.71 -6.25 19.69
CA ALA A 17 12.40 -5.65 19.42
C ALA A 17 12.04 -5.66 17.92
N ARG A 18 12.99 -5.35 17.04
CA ARG A 18 12.76 -5.38 15.58
C ARG A 18 12.67 -6.81 15.04
N LEU A 19 13.48 -7.73 15.57
CA LEU A 19 13.40 -9.15 15.24
C LEU A 19 12.04 -9.72 15.63
N HIS A 20 11.59 -9.45 16.86
CA HIS A 20 10.28 -9.88 17.34
C HIS A 20 9.16 -9.29 16.48
N ALA A 21 9.20 -7.99 16.17
CA ALA A 21 8.22 -7.36 15.28
C ALA A 21 8.20 -7.98 13.87
N ALA A 22 9.37 -8.31 13.32
CA ALA A 22 9.47 -8.98 12.02
C ALA A 22 8.90 -10.41 12.05
N GLN A 23 9.12 -11.14 13.15
CA GLN A 23 8.56 -12.48 13.37
C GLN A 23 7.05 -12.42 13.54
N LEU A 24 6.51 -11.46 14.29
CA LEU A 24 5.05 -11.25 14.40
C LEU A 24 4.41 -10.95 13.03
N ARG A 25 5.02 -10.04 12.24
CA ARG A 25 4.58 -9.78 10.86
C ARG A 25 4.59 -11.04 10.00
N THR A 26 5.61 -11.88 10.20
CA THR A 26 5.73 -13.18 9.50
C THR A 26 4.66 -14.17 9.93
N ALA A 27 4.39 -14.28 11.23
CA ALA A 27 3.36 -15.16 11.77
C ALA A 27 1.98 -14.81 11.20
N VAL A 28 1.64 -13.52 11.14
CA VAL A 28 0.40 -13.04 10.50
C VAL A 28 0.37 -13.39 9.02
N ALA A 29 1.45 -13.12 8.27
CA ALA A 29 1.52 -13.42 6.85
C ALA A 29 1.43 -14.93 6.51
N LEU A 30 1.76 -15.80 7.45
CA LEU A 30 1.64 -17.25 7.31
C LEU A 30 0.32 -17.82 7.85
N GLY A 31 -0.59 -16.97 8.35
CA GLY A 31 -1.83 -17.43 8.99
C GLY A 31 -1.61 -18.16 10.32
N LEU A 32 -0.49 -17.87 10.99
CA LEU A 32 -0.05 -18.48 12.25
C LEU A 32 -0.18 -17.47 13.40
N GLU A 33 -1.34 -16.82 13.54
CA GLU A 33 -1.56 -15.81 14.57
C GLU A 33 -1.20 -16.36 15.96
N ASN A 34 -0.41 -15.59 16.73
CA ASN A 34 0.16 -15.94 18.05
C ASN A 34 1.25 -17.02 18.06
N ALA A 35 1.69 -17.55 16.91
CA ALA A 35 2.82 -18.47 16.87
C ALA A 35 4.13 -17.77 17.26
N GLN A 36 4.94 -18.48 18.05
CA GLN A 36 6.30 -18.08 18.38
C GLN A 36 7.31 -18.83 17.49
N PRO A 37 8.53 -18.30 17.29
CA PRO A 37 9.59 -19.02 16.60
C PRO A 37 9.85 -20.42 17.20
N PRO A 38 10.17 -21.43 16.37
CA PRO A 38 10.45 -21.33 14.94
C PRO A 38 9.20 -21.19 14.08
N LEU A 39 9.19 -20.20 13.18
CA LEU A 39 8.12 -20.02 12.19
C LEU A 39 8.47 -20.79 10.92
N HIS A 40 7.97 -22.01 10.75
CA HIS A 40 8.25 -22.81 9.55
C HIS A 40 7.90 -22.04 8.26
N ASN A 41 8.80 -22.09 7.26
CA ASN A 41 8.71 -21.33 6.00
C ASN A 41 8.70 -19.79 6.14
N GLY A 42 9.04 -19.25 7.30
CA GLY A 42 9.06 -17.81 7.58
C GLY A 42 10.36 -17.08 7.26
N CYS A 43 11.44 -17.78 6.85
CA CYS A 43 12.79 -17.19 6.75
C CYS A 43 12.86 -15.93 5.88
N ALA A 44 12.33 -16.01 4.65
CA ALA A 44 12.30 -14.87 3.74
C ALA A 44 11.38 -13.75 4.22
N ALA A 45 10.22 -14.11 4.79
CA ALA A 45 9.27 -13.14 5.31
C ALA A 45 9.88 -12.33 6.47
N THR A 46 10.47 -13.02 7.44
CA THR A 46 11.13 -12.39 8.60
C THR A 46 12.30 -11.52 8.15
N LEU A 47 13.15 -12.02 7.24
CA LEU A 47 14.25 -11.22 6.71
C LEU A 47 13.75 -9.99 5.94
N SER A 48 12.71 -10.15 5.12
CA SER A 48 12.17 -9.02 4.36
C SER A 48 11.60 -7.93 5.27
N ALA A 49 10.89 -8.29 6.35
CA ALA A 49 10.44 -7.33 7.35
C ALA A 49 11.59 -6.63 8.08
N LEU A 50 12.67 -7.34 8.42
CA LEU A 50 13.85 -6.73 9.03
C LEU A 50 14.49 -5.69 8.10
N LEU A 51 14.68 -6.04 6.83
CA LEU A 51 15.27 -5.14 5.83
C LEU A 51 14.37 -3.93 5.55
N ILE A 52 13.05 -4.11 5.48
CA ILE A 52 12.07 -3.02 5.37
C ILE A 52 12.18 -2.09 6.59
N SER A 53 12.31 -2.63 7.80
CA SER A 53 12.49 -1.82 9.02
C SER A 53 13.80 -1.03 9.04
N ALA A 54 14.80 -1.47 8.28
CA ALA A 54 16.07 -0.79 8.07
C ALA A 54 16.02 0.24 6.92
N GLY A 55 14.88 0.40 6.26
CA GLY A 55 14.70 1.33 5.13
C GLY A 55 15.07 0.74 3.76
N VAL A 56 15.36 -0.56 3.68
CA VAL A 56 15.63 -1.21 2.39
C VAL A 56 14.30 -1.39 1.65
N GLU A 57 14.20 -0.76 0.47
CA GLU A 57 12.99 -0.81 -0.36
C GLU A 57 12.84 -2.18 -1.07
N ILE A 58 12.45 -3.22 -0.34
CA ILE A 58 12.07 -4.51 -0.91
C ILE A 58 10.62 -4.84 -0.56
N PRO A 59 9.93 -5.63 -1.39
CA PRO A 59 8.62 -6.13 -1.00
C PRO A 59 8.81 -7.20 0.08
N PHE A 60 7.82 -7.33 0.96
CA PHE A 60 7.74 -8.46 1.87
C PHE A 60 7.72 -9.75 1.04
N THR A 61 8.62 -10.70 1.28
CA THR A 61 8.86 -11.80 0.33
C THR A 61 8.74 -13.14 1.01
N LEU A 62 7.91 -14.03 0.47
CA LEU A 62 7.90 -15.46 0.83
C LEU A 62 8.84 -16.24 -0.11
N GLY A 63 9.50 -17.25 0.45
CA GLY A 63 10.47 -18.10 -0.25
C GLY A 63 11.88 -17.51 -0.29
N ALA A 64 12.86 -18.25 0.24
CA ALA A 64 14.25 -17.83 0.32
C ALA A 64 14.86 -17.53 -1.07
N GLY A 65 14.55 -18.35 -2.08
CA GLY A 65 15.03 -18.14 -3.45
C GLY A 65 14.54 -16.84 -4.08
N HIS A 66 13.26 -16.48 -3.87
CA HIS A 66 12.72 -15.22 -4.38
C HIS A 66 13.38 -14.01 -3.74
N LEU A 67 13.60 -14.05 -2.42
CA LEU A 67 14.27 -12.96 -1.72
C LEU A 67 15.75 -12.84 -2.14
N ALA A 68 16.47 -13.96 -2.26
CA ALA A 68 17.84 -13.97 -2.75
C ALA A 68 17.94 -13.38 -4.17
N GLN A 69 17.00 -13.72 -5.07
CA GLN A 69 16.95 -13.15 -6.42
C GLN A 69 16.65 -11.65 -6.42
N ARG A 70 15.79 -11.17 -5.52
CA ARG A 70 15.49 -9.74 -5.35
C ARG A 70 16.67 -8.97 -4.76
N LEU A 71 17.48 -9.59 -3.92
CA LEU A 71 18.66 -8.93 -3.36
C LEU A 71 19.83 -8.93 -4.35
N GLY A 72 20.22 -10.10 -4.86
CA GLY A 72 21.47 -10.28 -5.63
C GLY A 72 21.32 -10.75 -7.09
N GLY A 73 20.10 -10.89 -7.61
CA GLY A 73 19.87 -11.32 -8.99
C GLY A 73 20.29 -10.28 -10.04
N SER A 74 20.13 -10.61 -11.32
CA SER A 74 20.44 -9.73 -12.45
C SER A 74 19.23 -9.02 -13.07
N GLY A 75 18.02 -9.36 -12.63
CA GLY A 75 16.77 -8.79 -13.17
C GLY A 75 16.49 -7.36 -12.72
N SER A 76 15.51 -6.71 -13.36
CA SER A 76 15.06 -5.34 -13.02
C SER A 76 14.48 -5.21 -11.60
N LEU A 77 13.99 -6.31 -11.02
CA LEU A 77 13.52 -6.39 -9.64
C LEU A 77 14.65 -6.60 -8.62
N SER A 78 15.89 -6.78 -9.08
CA SER A 78 17.04 -7.01 -8.21
C SER A 78 17.61 -5.69 -7.70
N ARG A 79 18.04 -5.71 -6.44
CA ARG A 79 18.79 -4.62 -5.81
C ARG A 79 20.29 -4.68 -6.08
N ARG A 80 20.73 -5.70 -6.84
CA ARG A 80 22.13 -5.90 -7.27
C ARG A 80 23.11 -5.87 -6.09
N TRP A 81 22.70 -6.44 -4.96
CA TRP A 81 23.60 -6.71 -3.85
C TRP A 81 24.75 -7.59 -4.35
N GLN A 82 25.95 -7.26 -3.92
CA GLN A 82 27.14 -7.98 -4.33
C GLN A 82 27.10 -9.37 -3.72
N ARG A 83 27.38 -10.39 -4.52
CA ARG A 83 27.61 -11.74 -4.03
C ARG A 83 28.99 -11.81 -3.39
N ILE A 84 29.04 -12.34 -2.19
CA ILE A 84 30.24 -12.47 -1.35
C ILE A 84 30.47 -13.95 -1.08
N ASP A 85 31.72 -14.37 -1.13
CA ASP A 85 32.11 -15.76 -0.91
C ASP A 85 32.08 -16.14 0.58
N VAL A 86 31.91 -17.43 0.84
CA VAL A 86 31.94 -17.95 2.21
C VAL A 86 33.35 -17.78 2.79
N GLY A 87 33.42 -17.25 4.01
CA GLY A 87 34.67 -16.85 4.66
C GLY A 87 34.91 -15.33 4.61
N GLU A 88 34.18 -14.60 3.77
CA GLU A 88 34.29 -13.14 3.63
C GLU A 88 33.09 -12.36 4.20
N GLN A 89 32.17 -13.07 4.85
CA GLN A 89 30.98 -12.46 5.44
C GLN A 89 31.32 -11.38 6.48
N GLN A 90 30.39 -10.46 6.69
CA GLN A 90 30.43 -9.45 7.74
C GLN A 90 29.01 -9.17 8.28
N ALA A 91 28.92 -8.35 9.33
CA ALA A 91 27.64 -7.85 9.81
C ALA A 91 26.90 -7.07 8.71
N GLY A 92 25.60 -7.32 8.58
CA GLY A 92 24.73 -6.74 7.55
C GLY A 92 24.67 -7.54 6.25
N ASP A 93 25.48 -8.58 6.08
CA ASP A 93 25.34 -9.51 4.96
C ASP A 93 24.13 -10.43 5.15
N VAL A 94 23.56 -10.86 4.03
CA VAL A 94 22.49 -11.86 4.00
C VAL A 94 23.07 -13.20 3.57
N GLY A 95 22.99 -14.21 4.44
CA GLY A 95 23.41 -15.57 4.13
C GLY A 95 22.31 -16.32 3.39
N VAL A 96 22.66 -16.99 2.29
CA VAL A 96 21.74 -17.82 1.49
C VAL A 96 22.25 -19.26 1.53
N THR A 97 21.43 -20.18 2.03
CA THR A 97 21.72 -21.62 1.96
C THR A 97 21.04 -22.23 0.74
N TYR A 98 21.46 -23.42 0.34
CA TYR A 98 20.97 -24.08 -0.85
C TYR A 98 20.76 -25.58 -0.58
N ASP A 99 19.54 -26.07 -0.77
CA ASP A 99 19.25 -27.51 -0.73
C ASP A 99 19.27 -28.06 -2.16
N LEU A 100 19.90 -29.23 -2.32
CA LEU A 100 19.96 -29.97 -3.58
C LEU A 100 18.78 -30.96 -3.72
N LYS A 101 17.93 -31.10 -2.70
CA LYS A 101 16.70 -31.88 -2.81
C LYS A 101 15.76 -31.25 -3.84
N SER A 102 15.08 -32.10 -4.60
CA SER A 102 14.26 -31.66 -5.74
C SER A 102 12.97 -30.94 -5.31
N PRO A 103 12.67 -29.74 -5.84
CA PRO A 103 13.49 -28.96 -6.77
C PRO A 103 14.64 -28.23 -6.05
N PRO A 104 15.87 -28.30 -6.57
CA PRO A 104 17.03 -27.68 -5.93
C PRO A 104 16.86 -26.15 -5.89
N GLY A 105 17.14 -25.54 -4.75
CA GLY A 105 16.90 -24.11 -4.55
C GLY A 105 17.37 -23.60 -3.20
N ALA A 106 17.32 -22.28 -3.02
CA ALA A 106 17.59 -21.69 -1.72
C ALA A 106 16.51 -22.11 -0.72
N ASP A 107 16.91 -22.78 0.35
CA ASP A 107 16.04 -23.39 1.36
C ASP A 107 15.95 -22.54 2.65
N HIS A 108 16.98 -21.76 2.95
CA HIS A 108 17.00 -20.84 4.08
C HIS A 108 17.76 -19.54 3.76
N ILE A 109 17.36 -18.47 4.43
CA ILE A 109 17.95 -17.14 4.28
C ILE A 109 17.91 -16.41 5.62
N TYR A 110 18.98 -15.67 5.95
CA TYR A 110 19.12 -15.03 7.26
C TYR A 110 20.01 -13.78 7.19
N LEU A 111 19.90 -12.90 8.19
CA LEU A 111 20.73 -11.69 8.31
C LEU A 111 21.88 -11.92 9.29
N VAL A 112 23.11 -11.58 8.90
CA VAL A 112 24.28 -11.63 9.78
C VAL A 112 24.27 -10.41 10.70
N ALA A 113 24.08 -10.64 12.00
CA ALA A 113 24.12 -9.59 13.02
C ALA A 113 25.56 -9.28 13.46
N GLU A 114 26.40 -10.31 13.54
CA GLU A 114 27.83 -10.20 13.90
C GLU A 114 28.62 -11.35 13.26
N ARG A 115 29.84 -11.06 12.81
CA ARG A 115 30.82 -12.07 12.42
C ARG A 115 31.68 -12.42 13.63
N LEU A 116 31.72 -13.69 14.03
CA LEU A 116 32.56 -14.15 15.14
C LEU A 116 33.91 -14.65 14.63
N ASP A 117 33.93 -15.42 13.54
CA ASP A 117 35.14 -15.83 12.83
C ASP A 117 34.86 -16.10 11.33
N ALA A 118 35.69 -16.90 10.64
CA ALA A 118 35.51 -17.26 9.24
C ALA A 118 34.33 -18.22 8.97
N ASP A 119 33.82 -18.90 10.00
CA ASP A 119 32.71 -19.86 9.93
C ASP A 119 31.54 -19.43 10.83
N ALA A 120 31.81 -19.07 12.08
CA ALA A 120 30.80 -18.72 13.08
C ALA A 120 30.29 -17.28 12.95
N MET A 121 28.97 -17.12 13.07
CA MET A 121 28.25 -15.85 13.01
C MET A 121 27.14 -15.82 14.05
N ARG A 122 26.77 -14.62 14.52
CA ARG A 122 25.48 -14.39 15.17
C ARG A 122 24.50 -13.87 14.12
N ILE A 123 23.32 -14.49 14.02
CA ILE A 123 22.35 -14.22 12.96
C ILE A 123 20.97 -13.89 13.51
N ALA A 124 20.16 -13.19 12.71
CA ALA A 124 18.75 -12.92 12.94
C ALA A 124 17.91 -13.58 11.85
N ASP A 125 16.95 -14.44 12.24
CA ASP A 125 16.03 -15.12 11.34
C ASP A 125 14.72 -15.55 12.03
N ASN A 126 13.98 -16.47 11.42
CA ASN A 126 12.70 -17.01 11.90
C ASN A 126 12.83 -18.24 12.83
N GLN A 127 14.02 -18.75 13.12
CA GLN A 127 14.25 -20.02 13.82
C GLN A 127 14.27 -19.86 15.35
N GLN A 128 14.69 -18.71 15.86
CA GLN A 128 14.74 -18.41 17.30
C GLN A 128 14.21 -17.02 17.59
N ALA A 129 13.65 -16.81 18.79
CA ALA A 129 13.11 -15.51 19.21
C ALA A 129 14.16 -14.41 19.30
N GLN A 130 15.42 -14.79 19.50
CA GLN A 130 16.56 -13.89 19.58
C GLN A 130 17.62 -14.26 18.55
N THR A 131 18.61 -13.38 18.39
CA THR A 131 19.77 -13.71 17.59
C THR A 131 20.51 -14.93 18.16
N HIS A 132 21.04 -15.77 17.28
CA HIS A 132 21.70 -17.01 17.69
C HIS A 132 22.87 -17.36 16.78
N THR A 133 23.69 -18.32 17.23
CA THR A 133 24.88 -18.73 16.48
C THR A 133 24.50 -19.61 15.28
N ARG A 134 25.07 -19.30 14.12
CA ARG A 134 25.04 -20.15 12.92
C ARG A 134 26.44 -20.25 12.31
N TYR A 135 26.72 -21.37 11.67
CA TYR A 135 27.99 -21.65 11.01
C TYR A 135 27.80 -21.64 9.49
N ALA A 136 28.68 -20.94 8.78
CA ALA A 136 28.63 -20.85 7.33
C ALA A 136 28.82 -22.23 6.66
N SER A 137 29.65 -23.08 7.26
CA SER A 137 29.89 -24.49 6.91
C SER A 137 28.67 -25.39 7.06
N GLY A 138 27.58 -24.89 7.67
CA GLY A 138 26.36 -25.65 7.90
C GLY A 138 26.38 -26.45 9.19
N LYS A 139 27.51 -27.09 9.57
CA LYS A 139 27.58 -28.09 10.67
C LYS A 139 26.34 -29.01 10.64
N ASP A 140 25.39 -28.81 11.56
CA ASP A 140 24.14 -29.61 11.68
C ASP A 140 22.95 -29.06 10.86
N LYS A 141 23.19 -28.08 9.98
CA LYS A 141 22.21 -27.37 9.13
C LYS A 141 22.73 -27.30 7.69
N THR A 142 21.87 -26.88 6.77
CA THR A 142 22.27 -26.62 5.38
C THR A 142 23.40 -25.58 5.34
N PRO A 143 24.53 -25.88 4.68
CA PRO A 143 25.62 -24.94 4.48
C PRO A 143 25.20 -23.68 3.72
N THR A 144 25.89 -22.59 4.00
CA THR A 144 25.72 -21.33 3.27
C THR A 144 26.40 -21.47 1.93
N ALA A 145 25.67 -21.17 0.85
CA ALA A 145 26.22 -21.23 -0.49
C ALA A 145 26.95 -19.92 -0.86
N TYR A 146 26.45 -18.79 -0.38
CA TYR A 146 27.02 -17.46 -0.58
C TYR A 146 26.36 -16.43 0.35
N PHE A 147 26.95 -15.24 0.40
CA PHE A 147 26.40 -14.08 1.07
C PHE A 147 26.01 -12.99 0.06
N LEU A 148 25.09 -12.12 0.43
CA LEU A 148 24.68 -10.94 -0.33
C LEU A 148 24.94 -9.69 0.50
N ARG A 149 25.65 -8.72 -0.08
CA ARG A 149 26.03 -7.47 0.57
C ARG A 149 25.45 -6.25 -0.15
N PRO A 150 24.86 -5.28 0.56
CA PRO A 150 24.42 -4.02 -0.04
C PRO A 150 25.50 -3.35 -0.89
N SER A 151 25.20 -3.05 -2.17
CA SER A 151 26.15 -2.45 -3.10
C SER A 151 25.84 -0.96 -3.37
N GLY A 152 26.89 -0.23 -3.79
CA GLY A 152 26.83 1.21 -4.06
C GLY A 152 26.62 1.57 -5.53
N LEU A 153 26.41 0.60 -6.42
CA LEU A 153 26.25 0.87 -7.85
C LEU A 153 25.03 1.79 -8.04
N ALA A 154 25.27 2.96 -8.63
CA ALA A 154 24.26 3.98 -8.86
C ALA A 154 23.23 3.48 -9.89
N ILE A 155 21.96 3.77 -9.60
CA ILE A 155 20.94 3.88 -10.63
C ILE A 155 20.95 5.38 -10.98
N ASP A 156 21.46 5.75 -12.14
CA ASP A 156 21.49 7.14 -12.58
C ASP A 156 20.06 7.71 -12.59
N ALA A 157 19.82 8.74 -11.78
CA ALA A 157 18.54 9.44 -11.72
C ALA A 157 18.80 10.95 -11.87
N ALA A 158 18.44 11.50 -13.03
CA ALA A 158 18.40 12.94 -13.26
C ALA A 158 17.01 13.48 -12.87
N ALA A 159 16.98 14.52 -12.04
CA ALA A 159 15.76 15.24 -11.69
C ALA A 159 15.49 16.40 -12.68
N PRO A 160 14.24 16.68 -13.07
CA PRO A 160 13.92 17.93 -13.75
C PRO A 160 13.25 18.97 -12.83
N ALA A 161 13.43 20.23 -13.25
CA ALA A 161 12.97 21.45 -12.61
C ALA A 161 11.46 21.67 -12.72
N ILE A 162 10.93 22.40 -11.73
CA ILE A 162 9.51 22.74 -11.54
C ILE A 162 9.07 23.80 -12.57
N SER A 163 7.99 23.52 -13.31
CA SER A 163 7.29 24.46 -14.18
C SER A 163 5.76 24.27 -14.09
N ALA A 164 5.04 25.38 -14.32
CA ALA A 164 3.60 25.64 -14.29
C ALA A 164 2.64 24.44 -14.09
N VAL A 165 1.82 24.55 -13.04
CA VAL A 165 0.77 23.60 -12.63
C VAL A 165 -0.20 23.30 -13.78
N PRO A 166 -0.26 22.06 -14.31
CA PRO A 166 -1.33 21.63 -15.19
C PRO A 166 -2.60 21.35 -14.38
N LEU A 167 -3.79 21.57 -14.97
CA LEU A 167 -5.03 20.97 -14.46
C LEU A 167 -4.89 19.44 -14.38
N PRO A 168 -5.55 18.76 -13.44
CA PRO A 168 -5.45 17.30 -13.35
C PRO A 168 -5.97 16.68 -14.64
N ALA A 169 -5.06 16.02 -15.37
CA ALA A 169 -5.41 15.32 -16.60
C ALA A 169 -6.17 14.03 -16.29
N HIS A 170 -7.11 13.68 -17.16
CA HIS A 170 -7.93 12.48 -17.07
C HIS A 170 -7.08 11.20 -17.22
N LEU A 171 -7.47 10.11 -16.52
CA LEU A 171 -6.82 8.77 -16.54
C LEU A 171 -6.28 8.31 -17.92
N PRO A 172 -7.04 8.47 -19.04
CA PRO A 172 -6.60 7.96 -20.34
C PRO A 172 -5.33 8.63 -20.87
N ALA A 173 -5.02 9.84 -20.40
CA ALA A 173 -3.81 10.58 -20.81
C ALA A 173 -2.57 10.22 -19.97
N GLN A 174 -2.73 9.55 -18.82
CA GLN A 174 -1.67 9.40 -17.82
C GLN A 174 -1.18 7.96 -17.62
N LEU A 175 -2.05 6.95 -17.80
CA LEU A 175 -1.68 5.54 -17.63
C LEU A 175 -1.86 4.78 -18.96
N SER A 176 -0.80 4.16 -19.48
CA SER A 176 -0.89 3.39 -20.73
C SER A 176 -1.88 2.22 -20.60
N ALA A 177 -2.53 1.82 -21.71
CA ALA A 177 -3.47 0.69 -21.71
C ALA A 177 -2.84 -0.62 -21.16
N LYS A 178 -1.56 -0.85 -21.46
CA LYS A 178 -0.80 -1.99 -20.92
C LYS A 178 -0.67 -1.91 -19.40
N LEU A 179 -0.33 -0.75 -18.86
CA LEU A 179 -0.22 -0.54 -17.42
C LEU A 179 -1.60 -0.70 -16.74
N GLN A 180 -2.66 -0.15 -17.34
CA GLN A 180 -4.02 -0.33 -16.82
C GLN A 180 -4.40 -1.82 -16.74
N ALA A 181 -4.12 -2.60 -17.78
CA ALA A 181 -4.36 -4.05 -17.77
C ALA A 181 -3.59 -4.76 -16.64
N THR A 182 -2.31 -4.42 -16.44
CA THR A 182 -1.52 -4.95 -15.31
C THR A 182 -2.14 -4.61 -13.96
N ILE A 183 -2.59 -3.38 -13.76
CA ILE A 183 -3.22 -2.94 -12.50
C ILE A 183 -4.52 -3.68 -12.24
N LEU A 184 -5.35 -3.84 -13.28
CA LEU A 184 -6.61 -4.59 -13.20
C LEU A 184 -6.35 -6.05 -12.83
N GLU A 185 -5.28 -6.65 -13.35
CA GLU A 185 -4.88 -8.03 -13.03
C GLU A 185 -4.39 -8.19 -11.59
N ILE A 186 -3.55 -7.26 -11.11
CA ILE A 186 -3.12 -7.19 -9.70
C ILE A 186 -4.34 -7.13 -8.78
N ALA A 187 -5.29 -6.25 -9.11
CA ALA A 187 -6.49 -6.07 -8.31
C ALA A 187 -7.38 -7.33 -8.31
N ALA A 188 -7.63 -7.93 -9.48
CA ALA A 188 -8.46 -9.12 -9.62
C ALA A 188 -7.94 -10.33 -8.84
N HIS A 189 -6.62 -10.48 -8.75
CA HIS A 189 -5.99 -11.62 -8.09
C HIS A 189 -5.66 -11.38 -6.61
N SER A 190 -5.81 -10.16 -6.13
CA SER A 190 -5.54 -9.79 -4.74
C SER A 190 -6.41 -10.53 -3.73
N GLU A 191 -5.90 -10.72 -2.50
CA GLU A 191 -6.70 -11.30 -1.41
C GLU A 191 -7.87 -10.39 -1.01
N VAL A 192 -7.69 -9.07 -1.06
CA VAL A 192 -8.76 -8.12 -0.73
C VAL A 192 -9.95 -8.23 -1.71
N ALA A 193 -9.75 -8.70 -2.94
CA ALA A 193 -10.83 -8.95 -3.90
C ALA A 193 -11.77 -10.10 -3.49
N ARG A 194 -11.31 -10.98 -2.61
CA ARG A 194 -12.08 -12.12 -2.09
C ARG A 194 -12.50 -11.94 -0.64
N TYR A 195 -12.11 -10.84 -0.01
CA TYR A 195 -12.39 -10.58 1.39
C TYR A 195 -13.90 -10.36 1.62
N ASP A 196 -14.46 -11.08 2.58
CA ASP A 196 -15.84 -10.90 3.03
C ASP A 196 -15.90 -9.79 4.09
N TRP A 197 -16.41 -8.63 3.69
CA TRP A 197 -16.48 -7.45 4.55
C TRP A 197 -17.65 -7.61 5.54
N PRO A 198 -17.41 -7.59 6.86
CA PRO A 198 -18.43 -7.75 7.88
C PRO A 198 -19.70 -6.91 7.63
N LYS A 199 -20.84 -7.60 7.49
CA LYS A 199 -22.18 -7.01 7.23
C LYS A 199 -22.29 -6.24 5.89
N ARG A 200 -21.34 -6.42 4.99
CA ARG A 200 -21.28 -5.79 3.66
C ARG A 200 -21.11 -6.80 2.52
N GLY A 201 -20.55 -7.97 2.80
CA GLY A 201 -20.31 -9.03 1.82
C GLY A 201 -18.97 -8.86 1.11
N VAL A 202 -18.76 -9.66 0.06
CA VAL A 202 -17.60 -9.52 -0.82
C VAL A 202 -17.77 -8.29 -1.72
N ALA A 203 -16.70 -7.51 -1.87
CA ALA A 203 -16.69 -6.33 -2.73
C ALA A 203 -16.99 -6.69 -4.20
N PRO A 204 -17.74 -5.85 -4.96
CA PRO A 204 -17.85 -6.02 -6.41
C PRO A 204 -16.47 -6.01 -7.07
N ALA A 205 -16.27 -6.83 -8.11
CA ALA A 205 -14.97 -6.92 -8.80
C ALA A 205 -14.50 -5.55 -9.33
N GLY A 206 -15.45 -4.76 -9.88
CA GLY A 206 -15.20 -3.42 -10.36
C GLY A 206 -14.78 -2.43 -9.29
N TYR A 207 -15.20 -2.63 -8.03
CA TYR A 207 -14.82 -1.77 -6.92
C TYR A 207 -13.32 -1.86 -6.63
N ILE A 208 -12.80 -3.08 -6.45
CA ILE A 208 -11.38 -3.29 -6.11
C ILE A 208 -10.47 -2.88 -7.27
N LYS A 209 -10.85 -3.25 -8.50
CA LYS A 209 -10.19 -2.79 -9.75
C LYS A 209 -10.18 -1.27 -9.88
N GLY A 210 -11.33 -0.65 -9.62
CA GLY A 210 -11.51 0.80 -9.71
C GLY A 210 -10.68 1.56 -8.67
N MET A 211 -10.67 1.10 -7.42
CA MET A 211 -9.84 1.67 -6.35
C MET A 211 -8.34 1.54 -6.67
N ALA A 212 -7.90 0.42 -7.25
CA ALA A 212 -6.53 0.23 -7.69
C ALA A 212 -6.12 1.22 -8.79
N LEU A 213 -6.96 1.43 -9.81
CA LEU A 213 -6.69 2.42 -10.87
C LEU A 213 -6.74 3.86 -10.34
N ALA A 214 -7.66 4.17 -9.42
CA ALA A 214 -7.74 5.49 -8.81
C ALA A 214 -6.49 5.80 -7.97
N PHE A 215 -5.96 4.83 -7.23
CA PHE A 215 -4.69 4.96 -6.53
C PHE A 215 -3.53 5.13 -7.51
N ALA A 216 -3.48 4.34 -8.58
CA ALA A 216 -2.43 4.46 -9.60
C ALA A 216 -2.37 5.87 -10.21
N LYS A 217 -3.53 6.46 -10.51
CA LYS A 217 -3.66 7.86 -10.95
C LYS A 217 -3.12 8.82 -9.91
N ALA A 218 -3.57 8.71 -8.65
CA ALA A 218 -3.12 9.60 -7.59
C ALA A 218 -1.60 9.49 -7.34
N TYR A 219 -1.04 8.29 -7.40
CA TYR A 219 0.39 8.07 -7.26
C TYR A 219 1.21 8.66 -8.43
N HIS A 220 0.74 8.48 -9.67
CA HIS A 220 1.30 9.16 -10.83
C HIS A 220 1.24 10.69 -10.65
N ASN A 221 0.09 11.23 -10.25
CA ASN A 221 -0.08 12.67 -9.99
C ASN A 221 0.87 13.19 -8.89
N LEU A 222 1.07 12.42 -7.82
CA LEU A 222 2.04 12.74 -6.77
C LEU A 222 3.46 12.89 -7.34
N SER A 223 3.84 11.97 -8.23
CA SER A 223 5.19 11.95 -8.80
C SER A 223 5.53 13.14 -9.69
N ILE A 224 4.51 13.78 -10.28
CA ILE A 224 4.63 15.00 -11.08
C ILE A 224 4.32 16.27 -10.28
N GLY A 225 4.14 16.15 -8.96
CA GLY A 225 3.92 17.29 -8.06
C GLY A 225 2.52 17.91 -8.14
N ASP A 226 1.49 17.15 -8.53
CA ASP A 226 0.11 17.64 -8.49
C ASP A 226 -0.28 18.04 -7.05
N ALA A 227 -0.81 19.25 -6.90
CA ALA A 227 -1.08 19.83 -5.59
C ALA A 227 -2.13 19.06 -4.79
N THR A 228 -3.11 18.42 -5.47
CA THR A 228 -4.13 17.61 -4.80
C THR A 228 -3.50 16.31 -4.29
N ALA A 229 -2.71 15.65 -5.13
CA ALA A 229 -1.98 14.44 -4.75
C ALA A 229 -0.96 14.68 -3.62
N VAL A 230 -0.23 15.80 -3.66
CA VAL A 230 0.67 16.22 -2.58
C VAL A 230 -0.09 16.42 -1.26
N ALA A 231 -1.26 17.09 -1.29
CA ALA A 231 -2.07 17.27 -0.09
C ALA A 231 -2.60 15.94 0.46
N MET A 232 -2.98 15.01 -0.40
CA MET A 232 -3.40 13.66 -0.01
C MET A 232 -2.25 12.84 0.60
N ALA A 233 -1.02 13.07 0.16
CA ALA A 233 0.19 12.35 0.56
C ALA A 233 0.93 12.96 1.76
N ALA A 234 0.49 14.11 2.29
CA ALA A 234 1.16 14.81 3.38
C ALA A 234 1.21 13.97 4.67
N ALA A 235 2.28 14.08 5.44
CA ALA A 235 2.46 13.44 6.74
C ALA A 235 1.28 13.74 7.67
N ALA A 236 0.73 12.70 8.28
CA ALA A 236 -0.27 12.82 9.33
C ALA A 236 0.38 13.43 10.58
N GLN A 237 -0.21 14.50 11.07
CA GLN A 237 0.18 15.13 12.33
C GLN A 237 -0.67 14.51 13.44
N GLU A 238 -0.07 13.79 14.39
CA GLU A 238 -0.80 13.03 15.42
C GLU A 238 -1.80 13.88 16.22
N HIS A 239 -1.54 15.16 16.40
CA HIS A 239 -2.42 16.09 17.12
C HIS A 239 -3.60 16.59 16.27
N ASN A 240 -3.62 16.36 14.96
CA ASN A 240 -4.65 16.86 14.04
C ASN A 240 -5.83 15.89 13.82
N THR A 241 -6.29 15.25 14.88
CA THR A 241 -7.34 14.22 14.83
C THR A 241 -8.75 14.76 14.53
N SER A 242 -8.95 16.08 14.63
CA SER A 242 -10.23 16.73 14.36
C SER A 242 -10.56 16.80 12.87
N THR A 243 -9.56 16.88 12.00
CA THR A 243 -9.77 17.03 10.55
C THR A 243 -9.18 15.91 9.71
N ASP A 244 -8.05 15.34 10.14
CA ASP A 244 -7.31 14.34 9.38
C ASP A 244 -7.64 12.91 9.85
N ALA A 245 -8.16 12.11 8.92
CA ALA A 245 -8.52 10.73 9.15
C ALA A 245 -7.29 9.86 9.44
N LEU A 246 -6.12 10.13 8.84
CA LEU A 246 -4.91 9.36 9.10
C LEU A 246 -4.40 9.55 10.52
N ALA A 247 -4.46 10.79 11.03
CA ALA A 247 -4.18 11.08 12.44
C ALA A 247 -5.22 10.43 13.36
N TRP A 248 -6.51 10.51 13.01
CA TRP A 248 -7.60 9.88 13.77
C TRP A 248 -7.48 8.36 13.88
N TYR A 249 -6.98 7.72 12.82
CA TYR A 249 -6.77 6.27 12.72
C TYR A 249 -5.35 5.82 13.12
N HIS A 250 -4.50 6.71 13.65
CA HIS A 250 -3.08 6.44 13.89
C HIS A 250 -2.80 5.08 14.53
N GLU A 251 -3.47 4.74 15.63
CA GLU A 251 -3.27 3.46 16.33
C GLU A 251 -3.58 2.23 15.47
N GLN A 252 -4.63 2.29 14.64
CA GLN A 252 -5.02 1.17 13.79
C GLN A 252 -4.05 0.98 12.62
N PHE A 253 -3.56 2.08 12.06
CA PHE A 253 -2.49 2.05 11.07
C PHE A 253 -1.18 1.52 11.67
N ALA A 254 -0.79 1.99 12.86
CA ALA A 254 0.41 1.55 13.56
C ALA A 254 0.36 0.05 13.89
N ALA A 255 -0.80 -0.47 14.33
CA ALA A 255 -1.02 -1.89 14.57
C ALA A 255 -0.81 -2.77 13.32
N LEU A 256 -1.08 -2.21 12.13
CA LEU A 256 -0.84 -2.87 10.84
C LEU A 256 0.55 -2.56 10.25
N GLY A 257 1.40 -1.82 10.98
CA GLY A 257 2.73 -1.44 10.52
C GLY A 257 2.75 -0.38 9.41
N MET A 258 1.66 0.36 9.23
CA MET A 258 1.48 1.43 8.25
C MET A 258 1.79 2.77 8.91
N GLN A 259 3.02 3.27 8.76
CA GLN A 259 3.41 4.58 9.31
C GLN A 259 3.01 5.70 8.36
N ASN A 260 2.47 6.79 8.92
CA ASN A 260 1.96 7.94 8.16
C ASN A 260 2.62 9.26 8.58
N ASP A 261 3.76 9.20 9.27
CA ASP A 261 4.49 10.36 9.84
C ASP A 261 5.39 11.08 8.82
N LYS A 262 5.35 10.67 7.55
CA LYS A 262 6.16 11.21 6.46
C LYS A 262 5.30 11.55 5.25
N ASP A 263 5.72 12.57 4.51
CA ASP A 263 5.14 12.85 3.20
C ASP A 263 5.47 11.72 2.23
N GLY A 264 4.53 11.41 1.32
CA GLY A 264 4.83 10.65 0.11
C GLY A 264 3.98 9.41 -0.12
N ALA A 265 4.57 8.48 -0.87
CA ALA A 265 3.86 7.35 -1.48
C ALA A 265 3.15 6.45 -0.47
N ASP A 266 3.79 6.15 0.64
CA ASP A 266 3.24 5.27 1.68
C ASP A 266 2.02 5.91 2.34
N THR A 267 2.11 7.18 2.72
CA THR A 267 0.98 7.92 3.31
C THR A 267 -0.20 8.04 2.35
N LEU A 268 0.06 8.28 1.06
CA LEU A 268 -0.97 8.26 0.02
C LEU A 268 -1.60 6.86 -0.11
N ARG A 269 -0.79 5.80 -0.11
CA ARG A 269 -1.25 4.42 -0.22
C ARG A 269 -2.11 4.00 0.96
N HIS A 270 -1.68 4.31 2.19
CA HIS A 270 -2.43 4.04 3.41
C HIS A 270 -3.74 4.82 3.48
N LEU A 271 -3.79 6.04 2.93
CA LEU A 271 -5.05 6.76 2.71
C LEU A 271 -6.00 5.93 1.84
N TYR A 272 -5.53 5.39 0.71
CA TYR A 272 -6.36 4.56 -0.17
C TYR A 272 -6.78 3.21 0.45
N VAL A 273 -6.00 2.68 1.39
CA VAL A 273 -6.43 1.54 2.23
C VAL A 273 -7.67 1.92 3.04
N LEU A 274 -7.65 3.08 3.73
CA LEU A 274 -8.80 3.57 4.48
C LEU A 274 -10.00 3.89 3.59
N LEU A 275 -9.79 4.49 2.41
CA LEU A 275 -10.88 4.71 1.46
C LEU A 275 -11.53 3.41 1.01
N THR A 276 -10.75 2.36 0.79
CA THR A 276 -11.30 1.07 0.37
C THR A 276 -12.25 0.50 1.44
N GLY A 277 -11.88 0.62 2.72
CA GLY A 277 -12.77 0.27 3.82
C GLY A 277 -13.99 1.20 3.90
N LEU A 278 -13.80 2.51 3.68
CA LEU A 278 -14.89 3.47 3.72
C LEU A 278 -15.93 3.20 2.64
N GLY A 279 -15.54 2.99 1.38
CA GLY A 279 -16.50 2.73 0.31
C GLY A 279 -17.29 1.44 0.54
N MET A 280 -16.67 0.41 1.14
CA MET A 280 -17.42 -0.78 1.58
C MET A 280 -18.40 -0.48 2.70
N ARG A 281 -18.06 0.41 3.64
CA ARG A 281 -18.97 0.81 4.71
C ARG A 281 -20.11 1.70 4.24
N GLU A 282 -19.87 2.62 3.31
CA GLU A 282 -20.88 3.57 2.83
C GLU A 282 -21.83 2.94 1.81
N SER A 283 -21.31 2.15 0.87
CA SER A 283 -22.07 1.70 -0.30
C SER A 283 -21.92 0.22 -0.65
N SER A 284 -21.23 -0.57 0.18
CA SER A 284 -20.78 -1.92 -0.19
C SER A 284 -20.01 -1.93 -1.52
N GLY A 285 -19.28 -0.85 -1.82
CA GLY A 285 -18.51 -0.68 -3.05
C GLY A 285 -19.35 -0.35 -4.30
N ARG A 286 -20.63 0.00 -4.14
CA ARG A 286 -21.53 0.35 -5.25
C ARG A 286 -21.38 1.83 -5.61
N TYR A 287 -20.96 2.09 -6.84
CA TYR A 287 -20.69 3.47 -7.31
C TYR A 287 -21.95 4.34 -7.43
N CYS A 288 -23.10 3.72 -7.61
CA CYS A 288 -24.36 4.36 -7.99
C CYS A 288 -25.34 4.53 -6.84
N GLU A 289 -24.92 4.35 -5.58
CA GLU A 289 -25.85 4.48 -4.45
C GLU A 289 -26.53 5.84 -4.43
N GLY A 290 -27.85 5.79 -4.18
CA GLY A 290 -28.69 6.96 -4.00
C GLY A 290 -28.46 7.59 -2.64
N ARG A 291 -29.40 8.45 -2.24
CA ARG A 291 -29.40 9.05 -0.92
C ARG A 291 -29.54 8.00 0.18
N ASP A 292 -28.80 8.17 1.27
CA ASP A 292 -29.03 7.43 2.50
C ASP A 292 -30.49 7.61 2.97
N LYS A 293 -31.24 6.50 2.96
CA LYS A 293 -32.65 6.48 3.38
C LYS A 293 -32.82 6.58 4.90
N GLY A 294 -31.75 6.32 5.67
CA GLY A 294 -31.71 6.52 7.12
C GLY A 294 -31.55 7.98 7.53
N ALA A 295 -30.96 8.81 6.67
CA ALA A 295 -30.86 10.25 6.87
C ALA A 295 -32.15 10.99 6.47
N SER A 296 -32.36 12.20 6.98
CA SER A 296 -33.46 13.11 6.59
C SER A 296 -33.04 14.20 5.60
N ASN A 297 -31.77 14.22 5.20
CA ASN A 297 -31.21 15.24 4.31
C ASN A 297 -31.65 15.01 2.86
N THR A 298 -32.68 15.72 2.40
CA THR A 298 -33.21 15.61 1.03
C THR A 298 -32.99 16.85 0.17
N ALA A 299 -32.32 17.88 0.69
CA ALA A 299 -31.99 19.06 -0.10
C ALA A 299 -30.80 18.78 -1.02
N ALA A 300 -30.70 19.49 -2.14
CA ALA A 300 -29.72 19.18 -3.18
C ALA A 300 -28.26 19.31 -2.73
N ASP A 301 -28.00 20.17 -1.75
CA ASP A 301 -26.69 20.45 -1.17
C ASP A 301 -26.27 19.48 -0.05
N THR A 302 -27.25 18.89 0.64
CA THR A 302 -27.08 18.01 1.81
C THR A 302 -27.35 16.55 1.52
N ALA A 303 -28.07 16.22 0.44
CA ALA A 303 -28.32 14.85 0.03
C ALA A 303 -27.01 14.18 -0.38
N GLU A 304 -26.70 13.08 0.29
CA GLU A 304 -25.53 12.26 0.02
C GLU A 304 -25.74 11.41 -1.24
N ALA A 305 -24.66 11.13 -1.95
CA ALA A 305 -24.72 10.36 -3.19
C ALA A 305 -23.42 9.60 -3.48
N GLY A 306 -23.58 8.51 -4.21
CA GLY A 306 -22.50 7.76 -4.85
C GLY A 306 -21.68 6.92 -3.86
N LEU A 307 -20.48 6.57 -4.31
CA LEU A 307 -19.63 5.54 -3.71
C LEU A 307 -19.29 5.77 -2.22
N PHE A 308 -19.12 7.03 -1.82
CA PHE A 308 -18.72 7.42 -0.46
C PHE A 308 -19.80 8.24 0.26
N GLN A 309 -21.05 8.20 -0.24
CA GLN A 309 -22.19 8.92 0.34
C GLN A 309 -21.81 10.35 0.76
N SER A 310 -21.21 11.11 -0.16
CA SER A 310 -20.78 12.50 0.11
C SER A 310 -21.82 13.49 -0.39
N SER A 311 -21.84 14.71 0.16
CA SER A 311 -22.76 15.78 -0.23
C SER A 311 -22.03 17.03 -0.72
N TYR A 312 -22.74 17.89 -1.45
CA TYR A 312 -22.15 19.09 -2.08
C TYR A 312 -21.58 20.09 -1.07
N ASN A 313 -22.07 20.10 0.17
CA ASN A 313 -21.51 20.93 1.24
C ASN A 313 -20.01 20.71 1.45
N LEU A 314 -19.48 19.52 1.12
CA LEU A 314 -18.04 19.25 1.14
C LEU A 314 -17.25 20.25 0.28
N ILE A 315 -17.80 20.65 -0.88
CA ILE A 315 -17.13 21.50 -1.87
C ILE A 315 -16.77 22.88 -1.32
N GLY A 316 -17.59 23.43 -0.42
CA GLY A 316 -17.40 24.75 0.18
C GLY A 316 -16.30 24.82 1.24
N HIS A 317 -15.78 23.68 1.72
CA HIS A 317 -14.80 23.65 2.82
C HIS A 317 -13.36 23.95 2.39
N SER A 318 -13.05 23.88 1.09
CA SER A 318 -11.71 24.14 0.57
C SER A 318 -11.75 24.58 -0.89
N ALA A 319 -10.92 25.56 -1.24
CA ALA A 319 -10.72 25.97 -2.63
C ALA A 319 -10.19 24.81 -3.50
N MET A 320 -9.46 23.85 -2.91
CA MET A 320 -8.98 22.67 -3.62
C MET A 320 -10.14 21.72 -4.00
N MET A 321 -11.10 21.51 -3.11
CA MET A 321 -12.31 20.71 -3.39
C MET A 321 -13.19 21.37 -4.45
N SER A 322 -13.33 22.70 -4.40
CA SER A 322 -14.02 23.49 -5.44
C SER A 322 -13.37 23.35 -6.81
N LYS A 323 -12.03 23.42 -6.89
CA LYS A 323 -11.29 23.22 -8.13
C LYS A 323 -11.41 21.79 -8.65
N LEU A 324 -11.35 20.80 -7.77
CA LEU A 324 -11.50 19.38 -8.11
C LEU A 324 -12.90 19.10 -8.69
N PHE A 325 -13.96 19.64 -8.08
CA PHE A 325 -15.31 19.50 -8.62
C PHE A 325 -15.43 20.10 -10.02
N ALA A 326 -14.88 21.30 -10.23
CA ALA A 326 -14.89 21.93 -11.54
C ALA A 326 -14.09 21.15 -12.60
N SER A 327 -12.94 20.57 -12.24
CA SER A 327 -12.08 19.82 -13.19
C SER A 327 -12.71 18.51 -13.68
N TYR A 328 -13.65 17.95 -12.92
CA TYR A 328 -14.36 16.73 -13.26
C TYR A 328 -15.72 16.95 -13.94
N ALA A 329 -16.13 18.20 -14.17
CA ALA A 329 -17.42 18.51 -14.77
C ALA A 329 -17.64 17.75 -16.11
N GLY A 330 -18.70 16.94 -16.17
CA GLY A 330 -19.04 16.14 -17.36
C GLY A 330 -18.19 14.89 -17.58
N SER A 331 -17.25 14.57 -16.69
CA SER A 331 -16.44 13.36 -16.77
C SER A 331 -17.23 12.11 -16.36
N THR A 332 -16.83 10.96 -16.91
CA THR A 332 -17.31 9.62 -16.53
C THR A 332 -16.16 8.68 -16.20
N GLU A 333 -15.03 9.25 -15.81
CA GLU A 333 -13.77 8.54 -15.60
C GLU A 333 -13.91 7.41 -14.56
N LEU A 334 -13.37 6.23 -14.93
CA LEU A 334 -13.48 4.95 -14.21
C LEU A 334 -14.89 4.33 -14.13
N LEU A 335 -15.94 4.94 -14.70
CA LEU A 335 -17.30 4.41 -14.61
C LEU A 335 -17.41 2.96 -15.10
N SER A 336 -16.86 2.66 -16.27
CA SER A 336 -16.93 1.32 -16.86
C SER A 336 -16.24 0.24 -16.01
N VAL A 337 -15.21 0.61 -15.24
CA VAL A 337 -14.51 -0.31 -14.34
C VAL A 337 -15.36 -0.58 -13.10
N PHE A 338 -15.86 0.46 -12.44
CA PHE A 338 -16.69 0.32 -11.24
C PHE A 338 -18.06 -0.33 -11.51
N GLN A 339 -18.52 -0.36 -12.77
CA GLN A 339 -19.72 -1.07 -13.18
C GLN A 339 -19.58 -2.60 -13.14
N GLU A 340 -18.36 -3.14 -13.17
CA GLU A 340 -18.14 -4.58 -13.18
C GLU A 340 -18.66 -5.23 -11.88
N GLY A 341 -19.66 -6.10 -12.02
CA GLY A 341 -20.31 -6.78 -10.89
C GLY A 341 -21.33 -5.94 -10.13
N VAL A 342 -21.72 -4.76 -10.64
CA VAL A 342 -22.72 -3.88 -10.00
C VAL A 342 -23.94 -3.71 -10.90
N HIS A 343 -25.12 -4.00 -10.35
CA HIS A 343 -26.40 -3.68 -10.97
C HIS A 343 -27.10 -2.56 -10.18
N CYS A 344 -27.22 -1.40 -10.81
CA CYS A 344 -27.87 -0.21 -10.25
C CYS A 344 -29.37 -0.24 -10.53
N LYS A 345 -30.18 -0.05 -9.49
CA LYS A 345 -31.63 0.08 -9.65
C LYS A 345 -31.97 1.53 -10.02
N PRO A 346 -33.11 1.79 -10.70
CA PRO A 346 -33.51 3.15 -11.04
C PRO A 346 -33.53 4.12 -9.85
N GLY A 347 -33.94 3.65 -8.67
CA GLY A 347 -33.95 4.46 -7.44
C GLY A 347 -32.56 4.79 -6.89
N ASP A 348 -31.53 4.02 -7.22
CA ASP A 348 -30.14 4.31 -6.79
C ASP A 348 -29.63 5.57 -7.52
N LEU A 349 -30.11 5.80 -8.74
CA LEU A 349 -29.71 6.94 -9.57
C LEU A 349 -30.49 8.23 -9.28
N GLU A 350 -31.48 8.20 -8.40
CA GLU A 350 -32.33 9.36 -8.07
C GLU A 350 -31.52 10.48 -7.39
N ASN A 351 -31.67 11.70 -7.87
CA ASN A 351 -31.08 12.89 -7.26
C ASN A 351 -32.17 13.72 -6.60
N HIS A 352 -31.85 14.38 -5.49
CA HIS A 352 -32.82 15.09 -4.67
C HIS A 352 -32.58 16.60 -4.64
N GLY A 353 -33.66 17.35 -4.43
CA GLY A 353 -33.68 18.82 -4.42
C GLY A 353 -33.71 19.45 -5.81
N SER A 354 -33.66 20.78 -5.86
CA SER A 354 -33.77 21.57 -7.10
C SER A 354 -32.56 22.44 -7.42
N GLU A 355 -31.63 22.62 -6.47
CA GLU A 355 -30.45 23.48 -6.67
C GLU A 355 -29.46 22.86 -7.65
N LYS A 356 -29.12 23.61 -8.70
CA LYS A 356 -28.36 23.14 -9.85
C LYS A 356 -27.02 22.51 -9.47
N ASN A 357 -26.24 23.15 -8.61
CA ASN A 357 -24.90 22.69 -8.27
C ASN A 357 -24.94 21.41 -7.41
N GLY A 358 -25.89 21.34 -6.47
CA GLY A 358 -26.10 20.14 -5.66
C GLY A 358 -26.54 18.94 -6.50
N LEU A 359 -27.45 19.15 -7.45
CA LEU A 359 -27.85 18.12 -8.41
C LEU A 359 -26.69 17.67 -9.30
N ALA A 360 -25.89 18.61 -9.82
CA ALA A 360 -24.72 18.30 -10.62
C ALA A 360 -23.67 17.51 -9.82
N PHE A 361 -23.50 17.82 -8.54
CA PHE A 361 -22.62 17.07 -7.64
C PHE A 361 -23.11 15.64 -7.42
N GLN A 362 -24.39 15.44 -7.13
CA GLN A 362 -24.96 14.10 -6.95
C GLN A 362 -24.83 13.26 -8.22
N GLN A 363 -25.12 13.86 -9.39
CA GLN A 363 -24.94 13.22 -10.69
C GLN A 363 -23.48 12.82 -10.92
N LEU A 364 -22.54 13.75 -10.73
CA LEU A 364 -21.13 13.50 -10.94
C LEU A 364 -20.58 12.42 -9.99
N SER A 365 -21.00 12.42 -8.73
CA SER A 365 -20.61 11.42 -7.73
C SER A 365 -21.05 10.00 -8.10
N LYS A 366 -22.12 9.86 -8.89
CA LYS A 366 -22.63 8.57 -9.39
C LYS A 366 -22.13 8.23 -10.80
N SER A 367 -21.80 9.23 -11.63
CA SER A 367 -21.37 9.00 -13.02
C SER A 367 -19.86 8.99 -13.19
N CYS A 368 -19.10 9.47 -12.21
CA CYS A 368 -17.63 9.58 -12.24
C CYS A 368 -17.00 9.06 -10.94
N PRO A 369 -16.75 7.75 -10.82
CA PRO A 369 -16.10 7.18 -9.64
C PRO A 369 -14.73 7.78 -9.35
N ALA A 370 -13.96 8.18 -10.37
CA ALA A 370 -12.66 8.84 -10.14
C ALA A 370 -12.80 10.14 -9.33
N PHE A 371 -13.81 10.96 -9.65
CA PHE A 371 -14.15 12.16 -8.88
C PHE A 371 -14.52 11.81 -7.44
N ALA A 372 -15.42 10.84 -7.26
CA ALA A 372 -15.88 10.44 -5.94
C ALA A 372 -14.72 9.97 -5.04
N VAL A 373 -13.78 9.18 -5.60
CA VAL A 373 -12.59 8.70 -4.88
C VAL A 373 -11.65 9.84 -4.51
N GLU A 374 -11.28 10.70 -5.46
CA GLU A 374 -10.32 11.79 -5.20
C GLU A 374 -10.89 12.85 -4.24
N LEU A 375 -12.20 13.13 -4.36
CA LEU A 375 -12.90 14.01 -3.43
C LEU A 375 -12.93 13.43 -2.02
N ALA A 376 -13.28 12.15 -1.87
CA ALA A 376 -13.30 11.48 -0.58
C ALA A 376 -11.89 11.43 0.02
N ALA A 377 -10.85 11.18 -0.77
CA ALA A 377 -9.46 11.14 -0.31
C ALA A 377 -9.02 12.48 0.26
N LEU A 378 -9.27 13.57 -0.47
CA LEU A 378 -8.99 14.91 0.02
C LEU A 378 -9.87 15.27 1.24
N GLY A 379 -11.14 14.84 1.21
CA GLY A 379 -12.10 14.96 2.30
C GLY A 379 -11.63 14.32 3.60
N LEU A 380 -11.07 13.13 3.54
CA LEU A 380 -10.52 12.44 4.71
C LEU A 380 -9.32 13.16 5.30
N ARG A 381 -8.53 13.89 4.51
CA ARG A 381 -7.42 14.69 5.05
C ARG A 381 -7.89 16.01 5.66
N LEU A 382 -8.89 16.66 5.06
CA LEU A 382 -9.26 18.04 5.41
C LEU A 382 -10.51 18.15 6.31
N ARG A 383 -11.43 17.19 6.23
CA ARG A 383 -12.77 17.22 6.87
C ARG A 383 -13.31 15.81 7.17
N ARG A 384 -12.51 14.95 7.83
CA ARG A 384 -12.89 13.57 8.17
C ARG A 384 -14.23 13.43 8.92
N GLN A 385 -14.65 14.46 9.64
CA GLN A 385 -15.86 14.46 10.47
C GLN A 385 -17.17 14.28 9.70
N LEU A 386 -17.15 14.42 8.38
CA LEU A 386 -18.34 14.27 7.54
C LEU A 386 -18.77 12.81 7.35
N TRP A 387 -17.90 11.84 7.63
CA TRP A 387 -18.22 10.42 7.49
C TRP A 387 -18.44 9.76 8.85
N GLY A 388 -19.68 9.35 9.11
CA GLY A 388 -20.06 8.59 10.30
C GLY A 388 -19.18 7.34 10.52
N PRO A 389 -18.93 6.51 9.49
CA PRO A 389 -18.06 5.34 9.60
C PRO A 389 -16.63 5.66 10.01
N ILE A 390 -16.07 6.80 9.60
CA ILE A 390 -14.73 7.26 10.00
C ILE A 390 -14.75 7.73 11.45
N ASN A 391 -15.77 8.50 11.83
CA ASN A 391 -15.93 8.99 13.20
C ASN A 391 -16.05 7.84 14.20
N GLY A 392 -16.83 6.82 13.87
CA GLY A 392 -17.01 5.62 14.66
C GLY A 392 -15.91 4.56 14.49
N LYS A 393 -14.85 4.85 13.72
CA LYS A 393 -13.76 3.92 13.39
C LYS A 393 -14.23 2.56 12.85
N SER A 394 -15.32 2.56 12.07
CA SER A 394 -15.93 1.35 11.51
C SER A 394 -15.54 1.07 10.06
N ALA A 395 -14.87 2.01 9.38
CA ALA A 395 -14.16 1.71 8.13
C ALA A 395 -12.94 0.85 8.46
N GLU A 396 -12.85 -0.32 7.82
CA GLU A 396 -11.82 -1.31 8.12
C GLU A 396 -10.53 -1.03 7.35
N LEU A 397 -9.40 -1.11 8.04
CA LEU A 397 -8.07 -1.15 7.44
C LEU A 397 -7.67 -2.60 7.20
N ARG A 398 -7.27 -2.93 5.98
CA ARG A 398 -6.87 -4.28 5.59
C ARG A 398 -5.44 -4.29 5.08
N PHE A 399 -4.59 -5.14 5.65
CA PHE A 399 -3.22 -5.36 5.17
C PHE A 399 -3.22 -5.87 3.72
N GLU A 400 -4.20 -6.69 3.35
CA GLU A 400 -4.34 -7.23 2.00
C GLU A 400 -4.63 -6.15 0.95
N CYS A 401 -5.33 -5.08 1.36
CA CYS A 401 -5.54 -3.91 0.52
C CYS A 401 -4.22 -3.16 0.31
N ASP A 402 -3.48 -2.95 1.40
CA ASP A 402 -2.19 -2.29 1.34
C ASP A 402 -1.18 -3.02 0.45
N TRP A 403 -1.17 -4.34 0.56
CA TRP A 403 -0.38 -5.25 -0.26
C TRP A 403 -0.71 -5.14 -1.75
N MET A 404 -2.01 -5.13 -2.10
CA MET A 404 -2.45 -4.91 -3.48
C MET A 404 -1.98 -3.54 -3.99
N LEU A 405 -2.20 -2.48 -3.22
CA LEU A 405 -1.83 -1.13 -3.63
C LEU A 405 -0.31 -0.94 -3.73
N GLN A 406 0.48 -1.65 -2.92
CA GLN A 406 1.94 -1.64 -3.06
C GLN A 406 2.40 -2.25 -4.38
N GLN A 407 1.75 -3.33 -4.84
CA GLN A 407 2.01 -3.91 -6.17
C GLN A 407 1.63 -2.94 -7.29
N VAL A 408 0.50 -2.24 -7.15
CA VAL A 408 0.07 -1.19 -8.09
C VAL A 408 1.09 -0.05 -8.13
N GLN A 409 1.53 0.45 -6.98
CA GLN A 409 2.56 1.49 -6.85
C GLN A 409 3.82 1.08 -7.61
N HIS A 410 4.25 -0.18 -7.44
CA HIS A 410 5.41 -0.72 -8.12
C HIS A 410 5.24 -0.74 -9.65
N ALA A 411 4.09 -1.21 -10.15
CA ALA A 411 3.80 -1.23 -11.57
C ALA A 411 3.81 0.17 -12.20
N VAL A 412 3.24 1.16 -11.51
CA VAL A 412 3.26 2.57 -11.96
C VAL A 412 4.70 3.12 -11.95
N LYS A 413 5.45 2.91 -10.86
CA LYS A 413 6.85 3.36 -10.74
C LYS A 413 7.72 2.78 -11.86
N GLN A 414 7.52 1.51 -12.22
CA GLN A 414 8.24 0.87 -13.33
C GLN A 414 7.90 1.45 -14.70
N ALA A 415 6.63 1.82 -14.93
CA ALA A 415 6.19 2.37 -16.21
C ALA A 415 6.65 3.81 -16.46
N MET A 416 7.10 4.51 -15.41
CA MET A 416 7.64 5.86 -15.47
C MET A 416 9.17 5.91 -15.68
N GLN A 417 9.85 4.77 -15.53
CA GLN A 417 11.28 4.60 -15.79
C GLN A 417 11.48 4.20 -17.25
#